data_AF-A0A501Y018-F1
#
_entry.id   AF-A0A501Y018-F1
#
_cell.length_a   1.000
_cell.length_b   1.000
_cell.length_c   1.000
_cell.angle_alpha   90.00
_cell.angle_beta   90.00
_cell.angle_gamma   90.00
#
_symmetry.space_group_name_H-M   'P 1'
#
loop_
_entity.id
_entity.type
_entity.pdbx_description
1 polymer ?
#
loop_
_entity_poly.entity_id
_entity_poly.type
_entity_poly.pdbx_seq_one_letter_code
_entity_poly.pdbx_strand_id
1 'polypeptide(L)'
;MINMKLVGVAALLALSSSAMASQIDACNKDVASQTCQSYLEGIVDGALMFKPEALGARLETNGYESRALKYRGGKRFQEANRTYCASRIPDRDSLVSGVTEAVSTGTAADLEQLQGIVVNLLDCQRLK
;
A
#
# COMPACT_ATOMS: atom_id res chain seq x y z
N MET A 1 32.32 31.97 25.23
CA MET A 1 32.94 31.12 24.19
C MET A 1 32.02 29.93 23.97
N ILE A 2 31.16 29.99 22.96
CA ILE A 2 30.19 28.93 22.66
C ILE A 2 30.97 27.77 22.04
N ASN A 3 30.90 26.60 22.68
CA ASN A 3 31.66 25.41 22.31
C ASN A 3 31.39 25.01 20.85
N MET A 4 32.38 25.26 19.99
CA MET A 4 32.37 25.00 18.54
C MET A 4 32.07 23.53 18.17
N LYS A 5 32.19 22.59 19.13
CA LYS A 5 31.88 21.17 18.95
C LYS A 5 30.37 20.84 19.00
N LEU A 6 29.56 21.67 19.64
CA LEU A 6 28.09 21.47 19.72
C LEU A 6 27.35 21.96 18.47
N VAL A 7 27.95 22.91 17.72
CA VAL A 7 27.38 23.45 16.48
C VAL A 7 27.46 22.43 15.34
N GLY A 8 28.51 21.59 15.30
CA GLY A 8 28.70 20.60 14.24
C GLY A 8 27.70 19.43 14.26
N VAL A 9 27.25 19.01 15.43
CA VAL A 9 26.27 17.91 15.57
C VAL A 9 24.84 18.40 15.26
N ALA A 10 24.51 19.62 15.65
CA ALA A 10 23.21 20.22 15.35
C ALA A 10 23.01 20.49 13.84
N ALA A 11 24.09 20.78 13.11
CA ALA A 11 24.04 21.00 11.66
C ALA A 11 23.73 19.70 10.87
N LEU A 12 24.19 18.54 11.32
CA LEU A 12 23.95 17.26 10.62
C LEU A 12 22.51 16.75 10.77
N LEU A 13 21.82 17.09 11.86
CA LEU A 13 20.42 16.74 12.10
C LEU A 13 19.43 17.66 11.36
N ALA A 14 19.88 18.82 10.87
CA ALA A 14 19.03 19.77 10.15
C ALA A 14 18.88 19.46 8.64
N LEU A 15 19.68 18.53 8.09
CA LEU A 15 19.65 18.19 6.66
C LEU A 15 18.72 17.01 6.31
N SER A 16 18.10 16.34 7.29
CA SER A 16 17.28 15.15 7.02
C SER A 16 15.79 15.41 6.79
N SER A 17 15.34 16.67 6.76
CA SER A 17 13.89 16.99 6.86
C SER A 17 13.17 17.40 5.57
N SER A 18 13.68 17.11 4.36
CA SER A 18 12.98 17.52 3.13
C SER A 18 12.85 16.47 2.02
N ALA A 19 13.18 15.19 2.25
CA ALA A 19 13.04 14.13 1.24
C ALA A 19 11.62 13.54 1.10
N MET A 20 10.60 14.20 1.64
CA MET A 20 9.19 13.92 1.33
C MET A 20 8.67 14.86 0.22
N ALA A 21 9.49 15.13 -0.81
CA ALA A 21 8.97 15.65 -2.06
C ALA A 21 8.45 14.44 -2.86
N SER A 22 7.14 14.39 -3.08
CA SER A 22 6.36 13.44 -3.88
C SER A 22 7.21 12.54 -4.78
N GLN A 23 7.64 11.37 -4.26
CA GLN A 23 8.41 10.39 -5.05
C GLN A 23 7.62 9.91 -6.27
N ILE A 24 6.29 10.04 -6.24
CA ILE A 24 5.43 9.82 -7.40
C ILE A 24 5.66 10.83 -8.55
N ASP A 25 6.19 12.03 -8.28
CA ASP A 25 6.56 12.97 -9.33
C ASP A 25 7.78 12.49 -10.13
N ALA A 26 8.65 11.68 -9.51
CA ALA A 26 9.73 11.02 -10.23
C ALA A 26 9.15 9.97 -11.20
N CYS A 27 8.11 9.25 -10.76
CA CYS A 27 7.37 8.32 -11.61
C CYS A 27 6.61 9.02 -12.74
N ASN A 28 5.99 10.17 -12.48
CA ASN A 28 5.30 10.95 -13.51
C ASN A 28 6.26 11.52 -14.57
N LYS A 29 7.56 11.64 -14.26
CA LYS A 29 8.59 12.06 -15.23
C LYS A 29 9.12 10.88 -16.04
N ASP A 30 9.48 9.80 -15.36
CA ASP A 30 10.03 8.61 -15.99
C ASP A 30 9.74 7.37 -15.14
N VAL A 31 8.78 6.57 -15.60
CA VAL A 31 8.38 5.31 -14.96
C VAL A 31 9.50 4.26 -15.02
N ALA A 32 10.36 4.30 -16.04
CA ALA A 32 11.47 3.36 -16.18
C ALA A 32 12.69 3.75 -15.33
N SER A 33 12.68 4.93 -14.71
CA SER A 33 13.79 5.39 -13.87
C SER A 33 13.96 4.48 -12.65
N GLN A 34 15.21 4.24 -12.26
CA GLN A 34 15.54 3.44 -11.08
C GLN A 34 14.86 3.99 -9.81
N THR A 35 14.75 5.32 -9.69
CA THR A 35 14.09 5.99 -8.58
C THR A 35 12.60 5.64 -8.52
N CYS A 36 11.89 5.67 -9.65
CA CYS A 36 10.48 5.29 -9.68
C CYS A 36 10.31 3.80 -9.37
N GLN A 37 11.10 2.92 -10.00
CA GLN A 37 11.01 1.48 -9.77
C GLN A 37 11.22 1.13 -8.30
N SER A 38 12.27 1.66 -7.66
CA SER A 38 12.50 1.47 -6.22
C SER A 38 11.36 2.00 -5.35
N TYR A 39 10.70 3.09 -5.75
CA TYR A 39 9.54 3.63 -5.05
C TYR A 39 8.31 2.70 -5.15
N LEU A 40 7.98 2.24 -6.36
CA LEU A 40 6.85 1.34 -6.59
C LEU A 40 7.06 -0.02 -5.90
N GLU A 41 8.27 -0.54 -5.96
CA GLU A 41 8.69 -1.72 -5.22
C GLU A 41 8.48 -1.56 -3.71
N GLY A 42 8.92 -0.44 -3.13
CA GLY A 42 8.73 -0.15 -1.70
C GLY A 42 7.26 -0.05 -1.30
N ILE A 43 6.40 0.50 -2.18
CA ILE A 43 4.95 0.53 -1.96
C ILE A 43 4.37 -0.89 -1.97
N VAL A 44 4.72 -1.70 -2.97
CA VAL A 44 4.24 -3.08 -3.08
C VAL A 44 4.71 -3.91 -1.88
N ASP A 45 5.97 -3.76 -1.47
CA ASP A 45 6.54 -4.43 -0.31
C ASP A 45 5.81 -4.05 0.99
N GLY A 46 5.57 -2.76 1.19
CA GLY A 46 4.76 -2.28 2.31
C GLY A 46 3.35 -2.87 2.27
N ALA A 47 2.70 -2.88 1.11
CA ALA A 47 1.35 -3.40 0.96
C ALA A 47 1.28 -4.91 1.25
N LEU A 48 2.24 -5.69 0.75
CA LEU A 48 2.35 -7.12 1.03
C LEU A 48 2.63 -7.42 2.50
N MET A 49 3.47 -6.61 3.16
CA MET A 49 3.77 -6.75 4.58
C MET A 49 2.52 -6.63 5.45
N PHE A 50 1.63 -5.69 5.16
CA PHE A 50 0.40 -5.47 5.94
C PHE A 50 -0.82 -6.24 5.40
N LYS A 51 -0.73 -6.87 4.22
CA LYS A 51 -1.85 -7.58 3.61
C LYS A 51 -2.42 -8.69 4.50
N PRO A 52 -1.64 -9.57 5.17
CA PRO A 52 -2.18 -10.62 6.03
C PRO A 52 -3.02 -10.10 7.19
N GLU A 53 -2.71 -8.90 7.69
CA GLU A 53 -3.49 -8.24 8.75
C GLU A 53 -4.82 -7.70 8.22
N ALA A 54 -4.83 -7.24 6.97
CA ALA A 54 -6.05 -6.83 6.26
C ALA A 54 -6.90 -8.03 5.80
N LEU A 55 -6.29 -9.20 5.57
CA LEU A 55 -6.99 -10.43 5.21
C LEU A 55 -7.78 -10.99 6.40
N GLY A 56 -9.06 -10.62 6.45
CA GLY A 56 -9.95 -10.96 7.54
C GLY A 56 -10.30 -9.78 8.44
N ALA A 57 -10.01 -8.55 8.00
CA ALA A 57 -10.62 -7.36 8.56
C ALA A 57 -12.14 -7.61 8.66
N ARG A 58 -12.67 -7.40 9.86
CA ARG A 58 -14.05 -7.73 10.18
C ARG A 58 -14.95 -6.87 9.30
N LEU A 59 -15.88 -7.50 8.57
CA LEU A 59 -16.85 -6.77 7.76
C LEU A 59 -17.55 -5.72 8.63
N GLU A 60 -17.57 -4.47 8.15
CA GLU A 60 -18.29 -3.37 8.79
C GLU A 60 -19.74 -3.79 9.06
N THR A 61 -20.13 -3.94 10.33
CA THR A 61 -21.41 -4.57 10.74
C THR A 61 -22.63 -3.64 10.66
N ASN A 62 -22.49 -2.50 9.98
CA ASN A 62 -23.46 -1.41 10.07
C ASN A 62 -24.64 -1.62 9.09
N GLY A 63 -24.40 -2.34 7.99
CA GLY A 63 -25.37 -2.68 6.94
C GLY A 63 -26.28 -3.89 7.25
N TYR A 64 -27.30 -4.09 6.42
CA TYR A 64 -28.28 -5.18 6.58
C TYR A 64 -27.62 -6.55 6.30
N GLU A 65 -26.81 -6.61 5.26
CA GLU A 65 -26.05 -7.76 4.79
C GLU A 65 -25.01 -8.20 5.82
N SER A 66 -24.30 -7.24 6.42
CA SER A 66 -23.28 -7.54 7.43
C SER A 66 -23.86 -7.95 8.79
N ARG A 67 -25.08 -7.53 9.12
CA ARG A 67 -25.84 -8.07 10.27
C ARG A 67 -26.26 -9.52 10.05
N ALA A 68 -26.64 -9.90 8.84
CA ALA A 68 -26.91 -11.31 8.51
C ALA A 68 -25.65 -12.18 8.71
N LEU A 69 -24.46 -11.59 8.44
CA LEU A 69 -23.18 -12.25 8.62
C LEU A 69 -22.66 -12.27 10.08
N LYS A 70 -23.35 -11.66 11.04
CA LYS A 70 -22.96 -11.65 12.47
C LYS A 70 -23.15 -13.02 13.16
N TYR A 71 -24.09 -13.83 12.67
CA TYR A 71 -24.45 -15.13 13.25
C TYR A 71 -23.50 -16.26 12.83
N ARG A 72 -23.61 -17.45 13.44
CA ARG A 72 -22.68 -18.59 13.23
C ARG A 72 -22.48 -18.96 11.76
N GLY A 73 -23.53 -18.91 10.94
CA GLY A 73 -23.43 -19.12 9.49
C GLY A 73 -22.52 -18.07 8.85
N GLY A 74 -22.75 -16.79 9.14
CA GLY A 74 -21.94 -15.67 8.69
C GLY A 74 -20.47 -15.74 9.08
N LYS A 75 -20.15 -16.24 10.28
CA LYS A 75 -18.75 -16.47 10.68
C LYS A 75 -18.04 -17.50 9.79
N ARG A 76 -18.71 -18.60 9.44
CA ARG A 76 -18.14 -19.61 8.53
C ARG A 76 -17.91 -19.03 7.13
N PHE A 77 -18.80 -18.16 6.66
CA PHE A 77 -18.62 -17.46 5.39
C PHE A 77 -17.46 -16.46 5.42
N GLN A 78 -17.30 -15.71 6.51
CA GLN A 78 -16.16 -14.79 6.71
C GLN A 78 -14.83 -15.56 6.72
N GLU A 79 -14.77 -16.68 7.42
CA GLU A 79 -13.59 -17.55 7.49
C GLU A 79 -13.26 -18.20 6.13
N ALA A 80 -14.28 -18.63 5.39
CA ALA A 80 -14.10 -19.14 4.03
C ALA A 80 -13.56 -18.05 3.09
N ASN A 81 -14.06 -16.81 3.18
CA ASN A 81 -13.56 -15.69 2.38
C ASN A 81 -12.11 -15.34 2.75
N ARG A 82 -11.76 -15.33 4.05
CA ARG A 82 -10.39 -15.12 4.51
C ARG A 82 -9.43 -16.18 3.95
N THR A 83 -9.83 -17.45 4.03
CA THR A 83 -9.04 -18.58 3.51
C THR A 83 -8.87 -18.49 2.01
N TYR A 84 -9.96 -18.18 1.29
CA TYR A 84 -9.94 -17.97 -0.16
C TYR A 84 -8.94 -16.88 -0.56
N CYS A 85 -8.99 -15.74 0.12
CA CYS A 85 -8.09 -14.61 -0.10
C CYS A 85 -6.62 -14.92 0.19
N ALA A 86 -6.32 -15.63 1.28
CA ALA A 86 -4.95 -15.96 1.68
C ALA A 86 -4.20 -16.75 0.61
N SER A 87 -4.90 -17.59 -0.15
CA SER A 87 -4.32 -18.40 -1.24
C SER A 87 -4.15 -17.66 -2.57
N ARG A 88 -4.58 -16.39 -2.66
CA ARG A 88 -4.69 -15.64 -3.93
C ARG A 88 -4.12 -14.23 -3.86
N ILE A 89 -3.25 -13.99 -2.90
CA ILE A 89 -2.41 -12.79 -2.94
C ILE A 89 -1.51 -12.94 -4.18
N PRO A 90 -1.52 -12.00 -5.13
CA PRO A 90 -0.62 -12.05 -6.28
C PRO A 90 0.84 -12.02 -5.82
N ASP A 91 1.74 -12.60 -6.62
CA ASP A 91 3.17 -12.50 -6.33
C ASP A 91 3.66 -11.05 -6.47
N ARG A 92 4.78 -10.77 -5.80
CA ARG A 92 5.36 -9.42 -5.73
C ARG A 92 5.61 -8.82 -7.11
N ASP A 93 6.18 -9.58 -8.03
CA ASP A 93 6.60 -9.06 -9.33
C ASP A 93 5.40 -8.74 -10.21
N SER A 94 4.35 -9.58 -10.15
CA SER A 94 3.06 -9.30 -10.79
C SER A 94 2.43 -8.00 -10.26
N LEU A 95 2.53 -7.73 -8.95
CA LEU A 95 2.03 -6.47 -8.36
C LEU A 95 2.85 -5.26 -8.82
N VAL A 96 4.18 -5.35 -8.79
CA VAL A 96 5.05 -4.27 -9.27
C VAL A 96 4.76 -3.97 -10.74
N SER A 97 4.59 -5.00 -11.57
CA SER A 97 4.22 -4.84 -12.98
C SER A 97 2.88 -4.11 -13.14
N GLY A 98 1.84 -4.54 -12.43
CA GLY A 98 0.50 -3.92 -12.53
C GLY A 98 0.48 -2.47 -12.02
N VAL A 99 1.22 -2.17 -10.95
CA VAL A 99 1.37 -0.81 -10.43
C VAL A 99 2.16 0.06 -11.41
N THR A 100 3.24 -0.48 -11.99
CA THR A 100 4.04 0.20 -13.03
C THR A 100 3.18 0.52 -14.25
N GLU A 101 2.35 -0.42 -14.70
CA GLU A 101 1.40 -0.20 -15.80
C GLU A 101 0.42 0.92 -15.47
N ALA A 102 -0.15 0.93 -14.27
CA ALA A 102 -1.09 1.97 -13.84
C ALA A 102 -0.47 3.38 -13.86
N VAL A 103 0.78 3.50 -13.38
CA VAL A 103 1.52 4.77 -13.45
C VAL A 103 1.83 5.13 -14.92
N SER A 104 2.29 4.18 -15.73
CA SER A 104 2.64 4.42 -17.14
C SER A 104 1.46 4.87 -18.01
N THR A 105 0.25 4.44 -17.65
CA THR A 105 -1.01 4.81 -18.32
C THR A 105 -1.63 6.07 -17.75
N GLY A 106 -1.03 6.67 -16.73
CA GLY A 106 -1.55 7.87 -16.05
C GLY A 106 -2.78 7.62 -15.18
N THR A 107 -3.10 6.36 -14.88
CA THR A 107 -4.23 5.99 -13.99
C THR A 107 -3.90 6.12 -12.51
N ALA A 108 -2.60 6.23 -12.18
CA ALA A 108 -2.09 6.54 -10.84
C ALA A 108 -1.18 7.77 -10.89
N ALA A 109 -1.77 8.96 -11.04
CA ALA A 109 -1.03 10.23 -11.15
C ALA A 109 -0.63 10.81 -9.77
N ASP A 110 -1.34 10.43 -8.72
CA ASP A 110 -1.10 10.85 -7.34
C ASP A 110 -1.09 9.67 -6.36
N LEU A 111 -0.65 9.93 -5.13
CA LEU A 111 -0.49 8.91 -4.10
C LEU A 111 -1.82 8.23 -3.73
N GLU A 112 -2.94 8.97 -3.75
CA GLU A 112 -4.25 8.43 -3.40
C GLU A 112 -4.70 7.42 -4.46
N GLN A 113 -4.57 7.78 -5.73
CA GLN A 113 -4.86 6.89 -6.86
C GLN A 113 -3.95 5.66 -6.85
N LEU A 114 -2.65 5.86 -6.59
CA LEU A 114 -1.68 4.76 -6.49
C LEU A 114 -2.04 3.77 -5.37
N GLN A 115 -2.42 4.27 -4.20
CA GLN A 115 -2.91 3.44 -3.10
C GLN A 115 -4.19 2.70 -3.50
N GLY A 116 -5.12 3.37 -4.20
CA GLY A 116 -6.34 2.75 -4.72
C GLY A 116 -6.05 1.60 -5.68
N ILE A 117 -5.10 1.77 -6.61
CA ILE A 117 -4.65 0.71 -7.53
C ILE A 117 -4.08 -0.48 -6.74
N VAL A 118 -3.18 -0.24 -5.79
CA VAL A 118 -2.56 -1.30 -4.98
C VAL A 118 -3.62 -2.06 -4.19
N VAL A 119 -4.56 -1.36 -3.55
CA VAL A 119 -5.67 -1.97 -2.82
C VAL A 119 -6.53 -2.83 -3.74
N ASN A 120 -6.85 -2.34 -4.93
CA ASN A 120 -7.64 -3.08 -5.92
C ASN A 120 -6.93 -4.31 -6.47
N LEU A 121 -5.62 -4.22 -6.76
CA LEU A 121 -4.81 -5.35 -7.22
C LEU A 121 -4.71 -6.43 -6.13
N LEU A 122 -4.70 -6.01 -4.86
CA LEU A 122 -4.72 -6.89 -3.72
C LEU A 122 -6.15 -7.34 -3.34
N ASP A 123 -7.20 -6.77 -3.93
CA ASP A 123 -8.58 -7.07 -3.55
C ASP A 123 -8.97 -8.46 -4.05
N CYS A 124 -9.20 -9.34 -3.09
CA CYS A 124 -9.68 -10.70 -3.29
C CYS A 124 -11.05 -10.90 -2.61
N GLN A 125 -11.58 -9.83 -1.99
CA GLN A 125 -12.75 -9.89 -1.14
C GLN A 125 -14.00 -10.01 -1.99
N ARG A 126 -14.75 -11.11 -1.82
CA ARG A 126 -16.02 -11.33 -2.54
C ARG A 126 -17.20 -10.57 -1.94
N LEU A 127 -16.94 -9.75 -0.92
CA LEU A 127 -17.94 -9.07 -0.09
C LEU A 127 -17.71 -7.57 -0.21
N LYS A 128 -18.60 -6.88 -0.93
CA LYS A 128 -18.71 -5.42 -0.95
C LYS A 128 -20.01 -5.02 -0.26
#